data_AF-A0A7S0AAV1-F1
#
_entry.id   AF-A0A7S0AAV1-F1
#
_cell.length_a   1.000
_cell.length_b   1.000
_cell.length_c   1.000
_cell.angle_alpha   90.00
_cell.angle_beta   90.00
_cell.angle_gamma   90.00
#
_symmetry.space_group_name_H-M   'P 1'
#
loop_
_entity.id
_entity.type
_entity.pdbx_description
1 polymer ?
#
loop_
_entity_poly.entity_id
_entity_poly.type
_entity_poly.pdbx_seq_one_letter_code
_entity_poly.pdbx_strand_id
1 'polypeptide(L)'
;MSQPNYEPVELETGKQLAKPDGGVGLVQEDALLPDRQAGGSWARSFRRRALIVTGVATIVVALLLAAGAWPAHADAAGRPGLVHGPAPGTLMEAETLYLTFPMSFEGPYLGSCPYNWICTGEAKVCRHPPLSVVCVHPGLSGVDGRQYLSLGGDKDLGSATSMAFYLPPHTEKVDFKRSGGAGRGSGFYLHLLRDDSVICSSEDSVDTNAFSTDSCMGVGAFANQAVYINLRDRHNTSWGKVLIDDIRLKDKSGADIETAVAIPSPMNL
;
A
#
# COMPACT_ATOMS: atom_id res chain seq x y z
N MET A 1 -30.03 -48.27 -16.39
CA MET A 1 -29.32 -46.98 -16.43
C MET A 1 -27.88 -47.28 -16.84
N SER A 2 -27.57 -47.05 -18.10
CA SER A 2 -26.32 -47.47 -18.75
C SER A 2 -25.26 -46.40 -18.58
N GLN A 3 -24.05 -46.79 -18.14
CA GLN A 3 -22.90 -45.89 -18.02
C GLN A 3 -22.29 -45.59 -19.40
N PRO A 4 -21.82 -44.36 -19.66
CA PRO A 4 -21.11 -44.05 -20.89
C PRO A 4 -19.65 -44.49 -20.83
N ASN A 5 -19.20 -45.17 -21.90
CA ASN A 5 -17.81 -45.48 -22.19
C ASN A 5 -17.02 -44.19 -22.43
N TYR A 6 -15.86 -44.07 -21.80
CA TYR A 6 -14.83 -43.09 -22.13
C TYR A 6 -13.75 -43.79 -22.96
N GLU A 7 -13.56 -43.35 -24.21
CA GLU A 7 -12.39 -43.71 -25.02
C GLU A 7 -11.23 -42.74 -24.72
N PRO A 8 -9.97 -43.23 -24.68
CA PRO A 8 -8.80 -42.38 -24.50
C PRO A 8 -8.40 -41.69 -25.82
N VAL A 9 -8.15 -40.39 -25.74
CA VAL A 9 -7.59 -39.59 -26.84
C VAL A 9 -6.06 -39.73 -26.84
N GLU A 10 -5.51 -40.24 -27.94
CA GLU A 10 -4.06 -40.24 -28.22
C GLU A 10 -3.54 -38.81 -28.38
N LEU A 11 -2.47 -38.48 -27.65
CA LEU A 11 -1.70 -37.25 -27.80
C LEU A 11 -0.61 -37.47 -28.87
N GLU A 12 -0.81 -36.87 -30.05
CA GLU A 12 0.22 -36.80 -31.08
C GLU A 12 1.39 -35.92 -30.64
N THR A 13 2.56 -36.54 -30.53
CA THR A 13 3.87 -35.90 -30.45
C THR A 13 4.32 -35.42 -31.82
N GLY A 14 4.74 -34.16 -31.94
CA GLY A 14 5.58 -33.76 -33.08
C GLY A 14 5.81 -32.26 -33.28
N LYS A 15 7.00 -31.78 -32.89
CA LYS A 15 8.04 -31.20 -33.78
C LYS A 15 9.04 -30.36 -32.98
N GLN A 16 10.24 -30.91 -32.81
CA GLN A 16 11.45 -30.15 -32.53
C GLN A 16 11.84 -29.36 -33.79
N LEU A 17 11.98 -28.03 -33.66
CA LEU A 17 12.64 -27.21 -34.67
C LEU A 17 14.14 -27.10 -34.37
N ALA A 18 14.91 -27.25 -35.44
CA ALA A 18 16.35 -27.30 -35.48
C ALA A 18 17.03 -25.95 -35.18
N LYS A 19 18.24 -26.06 -34.63
CA LYS A 19 19.22 -25.01 -34.38
C LYS A 19 20.18 -24.91 -35.59
N PRO A 20 20.50 -23.71 -36.12
CA PRO A 20 21.62 -23.57 -37.03
C PRO A 20 22.89 -23.17 -36.28
N ASP A 21 23.95 -23.93 -36.54
CA ASP A 21 25.35 -23.64 -36.20
C ASP A 21 25.99 -22.69 -37.22
N GLY A 22 26.97 -21.91 -36.74
CA GLY A 22 28.19 -21.62 -37.51
C GLY A 22 28.29 -20.27 -38.22
N GLY A 23 29.24 -19.44 -37.78
CA GLY A 23 29.68 -18.25 -38.50
C GLY A 23 30.88 -17.58 -37.83
N VAL A 24 32.08 -18.11 -38.08
CA VAL A 24 33.39 -17.56 -37.68
C VAL A 24 33.79 -16.46 -38.66
N GLY A 25 34.26 -15.32 -38.16
CA GLY A 25 34.85 -14.25 -38.97
C GLY A 25 35.89 -13.46 -38.18
N LEU A 26 37.17 -13.75 -38.44
CA LEU A 26 38.35 -12.98 -38.04
C LEU A 26 38.86 -12.22 -39.27
N VAL A 27 39.02 -10.89 -39.20
CA VAL A 27 40.00 -10.02 -39.90
C VAL A 27 40.01 -8.69 -39.11
N GLN A 28 41.00 -8.37 -38.27
CA GLN A 28 42.35 -7.85 -38.51
C GLN A 28 42.43 -6.35 -38.85
N GLU A 29 43.06 -5.62 -37.90
CA GLU A 29 43.89 -4.39 -37.94
C GLU A 29 43.68 -3.35 -39.06
N ASP A 30 43.51 -2.07 -38.68
CA ASP A 30 44.64 -1.14 -38.77
C ASP A 30 44.40 0.20 -38.06
N ALA A 31 45.51 0.73 -37.56
CA ALA A 31 45.67 1.91 -36.72
C ALA A 31 45.31 3.23 -37.40
N LEU A 32 45.06 4.27 -36.58
CA LEU A 32 45.62 5.64 -36.75
C LEU A 32 45.21 6.54 -35.56
N LEU A 33 46.17 6.74 -34.65
CA LEU A 33 46.33 7.97 -33.87
C LEU A 33 46.62 9.15 -34.84
N PRO A 34 46.25 10.42 -34.54
CA PRO A 34 47.04 11.19 -33.58
C PRO A 34 46.34 12.29 -32.75
N ASP A 35 47.06 12.62 -31.68
CA ASP A 35 47.33 13.92 -31.04
C ASP A 35 46.26 14.80 -30.36
N ARG A 36 46.54 15.00 -29.07
CA ARG A 36 46.68 16.28 -28.34
C ARG A 36 45.93 17.51 -28.91
N GLN A 37 45.13 18.16 -28.06
CA GLN A 37 45.59 19.36 -27.31
C GLN A 37 44.49 19.94 -26.39
N ALA A 38 44.99 20.54 -25.30
CA ALA A 38 44.44 21.67 -24.54
C ALA A 38 43.08 21.47 -23.84
N GLY A 39 42.96 21.56 -22.51
CA GLY A 39 43.48 22.63 -21.67
C GLY A 39 42.35 23.62 -21.36
N GLY A 40 41.68 23.47 -20.21
CA GLY A 40 40.51 24.29 -19.88
C GLY A 40 40.03 24.17 -18.43
N SER A 41 40.85 24.67 -17.50
CA SER A 41 40.44 25.40 -16.28
C SER A 41 39.04 25.13 -15.68
N TRP A 42 38.96 24.24 -14.68
CA TRP A 42 37.94 24.29 -13.62
C TRP A 42 38.59 24.52 -12.27
N ALA A 43 39.20 25.70 -12.12
CA ALA A 43 39.58 26.26 -10.83
C ALA A 43 38.96 27.65 -10.72
N ARG A 44 37.85 27.75 -9.97
CA ARG A 44 37.45 28.89 -9.13
C ARG A 44 36.00 28.72 -8.67
N SER A 45 35.82 28.43 -7.38
CA SER A 45 34.75 28.96 -6.50
C SER A 45 34.44 28.01 -5.34
N PHE A 46 35.48 27.60 -4.60
CA PHE A 46 35.32 27.16 -3.21
C PHE A 46 35.85 28.30 -2.34
N ARG A 47 34.95 29.13 -1.80
CA ARG A 47 35.17 29.95 -0.59
C ARG A 47 33.90 30.75 -0.25
N ARG A 48 33.54 30.68 1.04
CA ARG A 48 32.50 31.45 1.78
C ARG A 48 31.11 30.84 1.57
N ARG A 49 30.45 30.24 2.56
CA ARG A 49 30.20 30.76 3.91
C ARG A 49 30.10 29.63 4.93
N ALA A 50 31.05 29.63 5.87
CA ALA A 50 30.83 29.14 7.23
C ALA A 50 30.21 30.28 8.05
N LEU A 51 29.60 29.91 9.20
CA LEU A 51 28.90 30.75 10.18
C LEU A 51 27.47 31.16 9.79
N ILE A 52 26.46 30.44 10.31
CA ILE A 52 25.60 30.91 11.43
C ILE A 52 25.15 29.65 12.20
N VAL A 53 25.87 29.32 13.27
CA VAL A 53 25.40 28.48 14.37
C VAL A 53 25.36 29.41 15.58
N THR A 54 24.16 29.83 15.99
CA THR A 54 23.85 30.26 17.37
C THR A 54 22.37 30.65 17.45
N GLY A 55 21.63 29.99 18.34
CA GLY A 55 20.60 30.66 19.13
C GLY A 55 19.13 30.44 18.74
N VAL A 56 18.58 29.25 19.02
CA VAL A 56 17.20 29.13 19.52
C VAL A 56 17.14 28.03 20.57
N ALA A 57 17.78 28.28 21.71
CA ALA A 57 17.70 27.44 22.91
C ALA A 57 17.25 28.30 24.10
N THR A 58 16.20 29.11 23.93
CA THR A 58 15.58 29.90 25.01
C THR A 58 14.12 30.32 24.71
N ILE A 59 13.27 29.44 24.16
CA ILE A 59 11.80 29.64 24.16
C ILE A 59 11.08 28.30 24.41
N VAL A 60 11.39 27.65 25.54
CA VAL A 60 10.62 26.50 26.06
C VAL A 60 10.19 26.73 27.53
N VAL A 61 10.45 27.91 28.12
CA VAL A 61 10.14 28.18 29.54
C VAL A 61 9.00 29.21 29.74
N ALA A 62 8.35 29.68 28.67
CA ALA A 62 7.27 30.69 28.77
C ALA A 62 5.86 30.21 28.33
N LEU A 63 5.66 28.89 28.12
CA LEU A 63 4.36 28.30 27.78
C LEU A 63 3.90 27.22 28.77
N LEU A 64 4.39 27.29 30.02
CA LEU A 64 3.96 26.44 31.15
C LEU A 64 3.34 27.23 32.30
N LEU A 65 2.90 28.48 32.07
CA LEU A 65 2.22 29.33 33.06
C LEU A 65 0.85 29.86 32.59
N ALA A 66 0.13 29.08 31.79
CA ALA A 66 -1.29 29.32 31.48
C ALA A 66 -2.20 28.18 31.97
N ALA A 67 -1.75 27.42 32.99
CA ALA A 67 -2.63 26.58 33.80
C ALA A 67 -3.29 27.47 34.87
N GLY A 68 -4.27 28.27 34.45
CA GLY A 68 -4.97 29.20 35.31
C GLY A 68 -6.46 29.25 34.98
N ALA A 69 -7.26 28.81 35.95
CA ALA A 69 -8.70 29.04 36.07
C ALA A 69 -9.62 28.32 35.07
N TRP A 70 -9.99 27.08 35.41
CA TRP A 70 -11.33 26.60 35.08
C TRP A 70 -12.31 27.14 36.13
N PRO A 71 -13.34 27.92 35.73
CA PRO A 71 -14.40 28.31 36.63
C PRO A 71 -15.24 27.09 37.02
N ALA A 72 -15.36 26.87 38.32
CA ALA A 72 -16.37 26.00 38.90
C ALA A 72 -17.75 26.54 38.49
N HIS A 73 -18.43 25.84 37.59
CA HIS A 73 -19.84 26.09 37.33
C HIS A 73 -20.67 25.37 38.38
N ALA A 74 -21.35 26.21 39.16
CA ALA A 74 -22.27 25.88 40.23
C ALA A 74 -23.43 25.02 39.75
N ASP A 75 -23.86 24.16 40.67
CA ASP A 75 -25.05 23.34 40.66
C ASP A 75 -26.32 24.15 40.34
N ALA A 76 -27.06 23.69 39.33
CA ALA A 76 -28.47 24.04 39.15
C ALA A 76 -29.31 22.77 39.28
N ALA A 77 -29.94 22.64 40.45
CA ALA A 77 -30.93 21.64 40.75
C ALA A 77 -32.12 21.72 39.75
N GLY A 78 -32.32 20.65 38.99
CA GLY A 78 -33.44 20.50 38.07
C GLY A 78 -34.00 19.08 38.12
N ARG A 79 -35.05 18.90 38.94
CA ARG A 79 -36.16 17.93 38.89
C ARG A 79 -35.91 16.47 38.42
N PRO A 80 -36.34 15.45 39.18
CA PRO A 80 -36.41 14.07 38.70
C PRO A 80 -37.53 13.91 37.67
N GLY A 81 -37.18 13.98 36.39
CA GLY A 81 -38.02 13.49 35.30
C GLY A 81 -37.91 11.97 35.25
N LEU A 82 -39.06 11.27 35.28
CA LEU A 82 -39.18 9.84 35.08
C LEU A 82 -38.39 9.40 33.83
N VAL A 83 -37.30 8.68 34.07
CA VAL A 83 -36.54 7.96 33.05
C VAL A 83 -37.43 6.83 32.55
N HIS A 84 -38.08 7.02 31.40
CA HIS A 84 -38.52 5.90 30.58
C HIS A 84 -37.26 5.21 30.09
N GLY A 85 -36.93 4.06 30.72
CA GLY A 85 -35.84 3.21 30.25
C GLY A 85 -36.07 2.85 28.77
N PRO A 86 -35.03 2.88 27.92
CA PRO A 86 -35.16 2.38 26.56
C PRO A 86 -35.63 0.92 26.63
N ALA A 87 -36.62 0.60 25.80
CA ALA A 87 -37.23 -0.71 25.76
C ALA A 87 -36.15 -1.81 25.58
N PRO A 88 -36.16 -2.89 26.39
CA PRO A 88 -35.29 -4.03 26.15
C PRO A 88 -35.81 -4.75 24.90
N GLY A 89 -35.11 -4.61 23.77
CA GLY A 89 -35.49 -5.37 22.58
C GLY A 89 -34.95 -4.91 21.24
N THR A 90 -34.29 -3.76 21.12
CA THR A 90 -33.58 -3.45 19.87
C THR A 90 -32.27 -4.24 19.87
N LEU A 91 -32.33 -5.49 19.39
CA LEU A 91 -31.16 -6.16 18.87
C LEU A 91 -30.52 -5.16 17.89
N MET A 92 -29.37 -4.61 18.24
CA MET A 92 -28.54 -3.95 17.24
C MET A 92 -28.25 -5.02 16.22
N GLU A 93 -28.96 -4.96 15.10
CA GLU A 93 -28.67 -5.76 13.92
C GLU A 93 -27.19 -5.53 13.66
N ALA A 94 -26.39 -6.58 13.84
CA ALA A 94 -24.95 -6.49 13.69
C ALA A 94 -24.70 -6.07 12.25
N GLU A 95 -24.39 -4.79 12.06
CA GLU A 95 -24.07 -4.27 10.74
C GLU A 95 -22.91 -5.12 10.22
N THR A 96 -23.21 -5.92 9.21
CA THR A 96 -22.19 -6.78 8.62
C THR A 96 -21.25 -5.84 7.89
N LEU A 97 -20.05 -5.70 8.42
CA LEU A 97 -19.00 -4.91 7.82
C LEU A 97 -18.44 -5.72 6.64
N TYR A 98 -18.37 -5.09 5.47
CA TYR A 98 -17.84 -5.69 4.23
C TYR A 98 -16.65 -4.88 3.73
N LEU A 99 -15.68 -5.57 3.11
CA LEU A 99 -14.69 -4.93 2.24
C LEU A 99 -15.15 -5.08 0.78
N THR A 100 -15.11 -4.00 0.01
CA THR A 100 -15.55 -4.02 -1.39
C THR A 100 -14.34 -3.97 -2.33
N PHE A 101 -14.36 -4.81 -3.36
CA PHE A 101 -13.38 -4.85 -4.43
C PHE A 101 -14.04 -4.50 -5.78
N PRO A 102 -13.34 -3.78 -6.68
CA PRO A 102 -12.00 -3.18 -6.50
C PRO A 102 -12.00 -2.06 -5.44
N MET A 103 -10.89 -1.92 -4.72
CA MET A 103 -10.74 -0.96 -3.64
C MET A 103 -9.86 0.21 -4.10
N SER A 104 -10.47 1.40 -4.24
CA SER A 104 -9.82 2.62 -4.76
C SER A 104 -9.52 3.69 -3.71
N PHE A 105 -9.79 3.43 -2.43
CA PHE A 105 -9.71 4.43 -1.33
C PHE A 105 -10.52 5.73 -1.55
N GLU A 106 -11.37 5.77 -2.57
CA GLU A 106 -12.28 6.89 -2.79
C GLU A 106 -13.34 6.95 -1.70
N GLY A 107 -13.53 8.13 -1.12
CA GLY A 107 -14.54 8.33 -0.10
C GLY A 107 -14.22 9.48 0.85
N PRO A 108 -14.87 9.50 2.03
CA PRO A 108 -14.71 10.55 3.03
C PRO A 108 -13.47 10.34 3.94
N TYR A 109 -12.39 9.75 3.41
CA TYR A 109 -11.23 9.31 4.20
C TYR A 109 -10.04 10.28 4.16
N LEU A 110 -10.18 11.42 3.50
CA LEU A 110 -9.05 12.31 3.25
C LEU A 110 -8.36 12.73 4.55
N GLY A 111 -7.08 12.39 4.68
CA GLY A 111 -6.26 12.67 5.86
C GLY A 111 -6.48 11.72 7.04
N SER A 112 -7.28 10.66 6.88
CA SER A 112 -7.57 9.68 7.93
C SER A 112 -7.35 8.24 7.45
N CYS A 113 -7.49 7.29 8.37
CA CYS A 113 -7.49 5.87 8.04
C CYS A 113 -8.80 5.49 7.33
N PRO A 114 -8.79 4.69 6.24
CA PRO A 114 -10.02 4.24 5.60
C PRO A 114 -10.89 3.40 6.56
N TYR A 115 -12.21 3.37 6.32
CA TYR A 115 -13.09 2.45 7.06
C TYR A 115 -12.69 1.00 6.84
N ASN A 116 -12.86 0.18 7.87
CA ASN A 116 -12.47 -1.23 7.89
C ASN A 116 -10.95 -1.43 7.74
N TRP A 117 -10.15 -0.43 8.12
CA TRP A 117 -8.71 -0.53 8.26
C TRP A 117 -8.27 -0.03 9.64
N ILE A 118 -7.18 -0.61 10.14
CA ILE A 118 -6.47 -0.16 11.34
C ILE A 118 -5.14 0.42 10.86
N CYS A 119 -4.96 1.73 11.06
CA CYS A 119 -3.74 2.43 10.69
C CYS A 119 -2.90 2.74 11.93
N THR A 120 -1.59 2.61 11.81
CA THR A 120 -0.61 2.99 12.83
C THR A 120 0.54 3.77 12.20
N GLY A 121 1.13 4.70 12.95
CA GLY A 121 2.15 5.60 12.42
C GLY A 121 1.56 6.55 11.37
N GLU A 122 2.37 6.97 10.41
CA GLU A 122 1.97 7.86 9.32
C GLU A 122 1.27 7.07 8.21
N ALA A 123 0.03 6.62 8.45
CA ALA A 123 -0.78 5.92 7.46
C ALA A 123 -2.14 6.61 7.29
N LYS A 124 -2.45 7.08 6.08
CA LYS A 124 -3.65 7.89 5.78
C LYS A 124 -3.98 7.97 4.30
N VAL A 125 -5.24 8.22 3.97
CA VAL A 125 -5.65 8.49 2.58
C VAL A 125 -5.24 9.90 2.18
N CYS A 126 -4.57 10.00 1.05
CA CYS A 126 -4.14 11.22 0.41
C CYS A 126 -4.93 11.48 -0.87
N ARG A 127 -4.87 12.71 -1.37
CA ARG A 127 -5.52 13.13 -2.61
C ARG A 127 -4.50 13.58 -3.65
N HIS A 128 -4.80 13.35 -4.92
CA HIS A 128 -4.13 13.91 -6.08
C HIS A 128 -5.11 14.75 -6.93
N PRO A 129 -4.77 16.01 -7.28
CA PRO A 129 -3.62 16.78 -6.79
C PRO A 129 -3.70 17.03 -5.27
N PRO A 130 -2.55 17.19 -4.58
CA PRO A 130 -2.51 17.32 -3.13
C PRO A 130 -3.15 18.62 -2.65
N LEU A 131 -3.96 18.52 -1.59
CA LEU A 131 -4.56 19.67 -0.90
C LEU A 131 -3.80 20.08 0.36
N SER A 132 -2.87 19.24 0.83
CA SER A 132 -2.07 19.48 2.02
C SER A 132 -0.62 19.12 1.77
N VAL A 133 0.29 19.79 2.49
CA VAL A 133 1.74 19.56 2.41
C VAL A 133 2.14 18.13 2.74
N VAL A 134 1.34 17.44 3.55
CA VAL A 134 1.64 16.10 4.07
C VAL A 134 1.43 15.01 3.01
N CYS A 135 0.68 15.31 1.95
CA CYS A 135 0.46 14.42 0.79
C CYS A 135 1.21 14.90 -0.46
N VAL A 136 2.19 15.80 -0.31
CA VAL A 136 2.94 16.33 -1.44
C VAL A 136 4.03 15.36 -1.84
N HIS A 137 3.78 14.65 -2.93
CA HIS A 137 4.77 13.84 -3.63
C HIS A 137 5.03 14.48 -5.02
N PRO A 138 6.16 15.18 -5.22
CA PRO A 138 6.43 15.86 -6.49
C PRO A 138 6.48 14.88 -7.67
N GLY A 139 5.78 15.20 -8.75
CA GLY A 139 5.73 14.34 -9.94
C GLY A 139 4.89 13.07 -9.75
N LEU A 140 3.99 13.03 -8.76
CA LEU A 140 3.05 11.93 -8.60
C LEU A 140 2.16 11.81 -9.86
N SER A 141 2.03 10.60 -10.39
CA SER A 141 1.20 10.29 -11.57
C SER A 141 0.68 8.86 -11.52
N GLY A 142 -0.34 8.53 -12.32
CA GLY A 142 -0.87 7.16 -12.46
C GLY A 142 -1.86 6.72 -11.39
N VAL A 143 -2.24 7.63 -10.47
CA VAL A 143 -3.31 7.43 -9.48
C VAL A 143 -4.61 7.03 -10.18
N ASP A 144 -5.34 6.07 -9.62
CA ASP A 144 -6.70 5.75 -10.01
C ASP A 144 -7.69 6.69 -9.32
N GLY A 145 -8.53 7.39 -10.08
CA GLY A 145 -9.39 8.41 -9.51
C GLY A 145 -8.59 9.61 -8.98
N ARG A 146 -8.72 9.90 -7.68
CA ARG A 146 -8.21 11.09 -6.99
C ARG A 146 -7.60 10.79 -5.63
N GLN A 147 -7.79 9.62 -5.06
CA GLN A 147 -7.33 9.26 -3.72
C GLN A 147 -6.44 8.02 -3.76
N TYR A 148 -5.55 7.90 -2.79
CA TYR A 148 -4.67 6.76 -2.61
C TYR A 148 -4.27 6.65 -1.15
N LEU A 149 -3.88 5.47 -0.70
CA LEU A 149 -3.38 5.26 0.64
C LEU A 149 -1.86 5.52 0.69
N SER A 150 -1.44 6.44 1.56
CA SER A 150 -0.03 6.72 1.83
C SER A 150 0.39 6.08 3.14
N LEU A 151 1.54 5.41 3.13
CA LEU A 151 2.13 4.72 4.28
C LEU A 151 3.57 5.21 4.45
N GLY A 152 3.80 5.83 5.59
CA GLY A 152 5.02 6.55 5.88
C GLY A 152 5.13 7.86 5.10
N GLY A 153 6.37 8.28 4.97
CA GLY A 153 6.86 9.44 4.25
C GLY A 153 8.38 9.37 4.35
N ASP A 154 9.12 10.20 3.61
CA ASP A 154 10.59 10.08 3.46
C ASP A 154 11.42 9.93 4.78
N LYS A 155 10.86 10.09 5.98
CA LYS A 155 11.52 9.71 7.25
C LYS A 155 10.58 9.09 8.30
N ASP A 156 9.37 8.75 7.90
CA ASP A 156 8.30 8.30 8.78
C ASP A 156 7.87 6.89 8.42
N LEU A 157 7.39 6.15 9.42
CA LEU A 157 6.90 4.78 9.22
C LEU A 157 5.38 4.77 9.31
N GLY A 158 4.75 3.86 8.58
CA GLY A 158 3.31 3.69 8.61
C GLY A 158 2.89 2.28 8.26
N SER A 159 1.77 1.84 8.78
CA SER A 159 1.12 0.62 8.32
C SER A 159 -0.39 0.74 8.39
N ALA A 160 -1.06 0.02 7.49
CA ALA A 160 -2.49 -0.12 7.46
C ALA A 160 -2.83 -1.61 7.33
N THR A 161 -3.69 -2.10 8.20
CA THR A 161 -4.17 -3.48 8.20
C THR A 161 -5.66 -3.48 7.91
N SER A 162 -6.12 -4.18 6.88
CA SER A 162 -7.55 -4.31 6.62
C SER A 162 -8.21 -5.17 7.69
N MET A 163 -9.52 -5.06 7.83
CA MET A 163 -10.28 -6.12 8.46
C MET A 163 -10.09 -7.44 7.69
N ALA A 164 -10.26 -8.56 8.39
CA ALA A 164 -10.19 -9.86 7.74
C ALA A 164 -11.41 -10.12 6.86
N PHE A 165 -11.25 -10.94 5.83
CA PHE A 165 -12.31 -11.33 4.92
C PHE A 165 -12.06 -12.73 4.36
N TYR A 166 -13.08 -13.38 3.82
CA TYR A 166 -12.89 -14.63 3.08
C TYR A 166 -12.40 -14.35 1.66
N LEU A 167 -11.27 -14.94 1.27
CA LEU A 167 -10.77 -14.84 -0.09
C LEU A 167 -11.78 -15.49 -1.06
N PRO A 168 -12.35 -14.76 -2.04
CA PRO A 168 -13.35 -15.30 -2.95
C PRO A 168 -12.85 -16.55 -3.69
N PRO A 169 -13.75 -17.50 -3.98
CA PRO A 169 -13.40 -18.64 -4.82
C PRO A 169 -12.87 -18.15 -6.17
N HIS A 170 -11.95 -18.91 -6.75
CA HIS A 170 -11.32 -18.62 -8.05
C HIS A 170 -10.43 -17.38 -8.12
N THR A 171 -10.12 -16.72 -7.00
CA THR A 171 -9.11 -15.66 -6.97
C THR A 171 -7.73 -16.26 -7.24
N GLU A 172 -7.06 -15.84 -8.31
CA GLU A 172 -5.73 -16.34 -8.69
C GLU A 172 -4.60 -15.42 -8.23
N LYS A 173 -4.86 -14.11 -8.29
CA LYS A 173 -3.90 -13.06 -7.92
C LYS A 173 -4.60 -11.83 -7.37
N VAL A 174 -3.81 -10.98 -6.71
CA VAL A 174 -4.21 -9.63 -6.31
C VAL A 174 -3.39 -8.64 -7.11
N ASP A 175 -4.04 -7.81 -7.92
CA ASP A 175 -3.38 -6.69 -8.59
C ASP A 175 -3.60 -5.42 -7.77
N PHE A 176 -2.63 -4.52 -7.76
CA PHE A 176 -2.78 -3.20 -7.13
C PHE A 176 -1.82 -2.21 -7.78
N LYS A 177 -2.08 -0.92 -7.63
CA LYS A 177 -1.14 0.13 -8.03
C LYS A 177 -0.23 0.46 -6.86
N ARG A 178 1.09 0.51 -7.13
CA ARG A 178 2.12 0.89 -6.16
C ARG A 178 3.01 2.01 -6.69
N SER A 179 3.42 2.88 -5.78
CA SER A 179 4.46 3.90 -5.95
C SER A 179 5.27 4.05 -4.65
N GLY A 180 6.34 4.83 -4.66
CA GLY A 180 7.29 4.96 -3.55
C GLY A 180 8.58 4.17 -3.77
N GLY A 181 9.41 4.05 -2.73
CA GLY A 181 10.75 3.43 -2.83
C GLY A 181 11.13 2.54 -1.66
N ALA A 182 10.26 2.38 -0.65
CA ALA A 182 10.52 1.46 0.44
C ALA A 182 10.51 0.01 -0.08
N GLY A 183 11.65 -0.67 0.04
CA GLY A 183 11.88 -2.03 -0.45
C GLY A 183 11.60 -3.09 0.60
N ARG A 184 12.46 -4.13 0.67
CA ARG A 184 12.33 -5.30 1.55
C ARG A 184 11.78 -4.98 2.95
N GLY A 185 10.72 -5.66 3.36
CA GLY A 185 9.98 -5.41 4.60
C GLY A 185 8.86 -4.37 4.49
N SER A 186 8.73 -3.70 3.33
CA SER A 186 7.72 -2.68 3.03
C SER A 186 6.97 -3.02 1.75
N GLY A 187 5.67 -2.73 1.68
CA GLY A 187 4.84 -3.01 0.52
C GLY A 187 3.50 -3.64 0.88
N PHE A 188 3.07 -4.57 0.03
CA PHE A 188 1.80 -5.28 0.13
C PHE A 188 2.02 -6.69 0.68
N TYR A 189 1.18 -7.10 1.63
CA TYR A 189 1.18 -8.44 2.19
C TYR A 189 -0.26 -8.93 2.32
N LEU A 190 -0.47 -10.20 1.97
CA LEU A 190 -1.69 -10.94 2.26
C LEU A 190 -1.36 -12.03 3.28
N HIS A 191 -2.05 -11.99 4.41
CA HIS A 191 -1.85 -12.91 5.53
C HIS A 191 -3.06 -13.82 5.69
N LEU A 192 -2.83 -15.07 6.12
CA LEU A 192 -3.88 -15.91 6.67
C LEU A 192 -4.24 -15.44 8.07
N LEU A 193 -5.53 -15.33 8.37
CA LEU A 193 -6.00 -14.88 9.68
C LEU A 193 -5.65 -15.88 10.79
N ARG A 194 -5.70 -17.18 10.49
CA ARG A 194 -5.61 -18.25 11.50
C ARG A 194 -4.25 -18.33 12.21
N ASP A 195 -3.17 -18.01 11.51
CA ASP A 195 -1.79 -18.26 11.95
C ASP A 195 -0.83 -17.11 11.58
N ASP A 196 -1.36 -16.02 11.04
CA ASP A 196 -0.61 -14.84 10.60
C ASP A 196 0.45 -15.12 9.51
N SER A 197 0.40 -16.28 8.85
CA SER A 197 1.35 -16.61 7.81
C SER A 197 1.14 -15.73 6.58
N VAL A 198 2.24 -15.20 6.03
CA VAL A 198 2.25 -14.48 4.76
C VAL A 198 2.05 -15.50 3.65
N ILE A 199 0.92 -15.41 2.94
CA ILE A 199 0.64 -16.25 1.78
C ILE A 199 1.06 -15.61 0.47
N CYS A 200 1.17 -14.28 0.47
CA CYS A 200 1.70 -13.54 -0.66
C CYS A 200 2.22 -12.18 -0.20
N SER A 201 3.30 -11.72 -0.82
CA SER A 201 3.86 -10.38 -0.59
C SER A 201 4.44 -9.80 -1.86
N SER A 202 4.36 -8.49 -2.00
CA SER A 202 5.21 -7.73 -2.91
C SER A 202 5.98 -6.67 -2.13
N GLU A 203 7.30 -6.76 -2.21
CA GLU A 203 8.23 -5.86 -1.51
C GLU A 203 9.19 -5.15 -2.47
N ASP A 204 9.10 -5.45 -3.77
CA ASP A 204 10.00 -4.87 -4.76
C ASP A 204 9.76 -3.37 -4.85
N SER A 205 10.86 -2.61 -4.85
CA SER A 205 10.78 -1.15 -4.96
C SER A 205 11.75 -0.62 -5.99
N VAL A 206 11.25 0.33 -6.77
CA VAL A 206 12.01 1.25 -7.60
C VAL A 206 11.57 2.63 -7.15
N ASP A 207 12.52 3.48 -6.76
CA ASP A 207 12.24 4.85 -6.34
C ASP A 207 11.45 5.60 -7.43
N THR A 208 10.14 5.72 -7.22
CA THR A 208 9.23 6.34 -8.18
C THR A 208 8.10 7.07 -7.47
N ASN A 209 7.62 8.15 -8.10
CA ASN A 209 6.34 8.76 -7.74
C ASN A 209 5.24 8.41 -8.78
N ALA A 210 5.58 7.65 -9.82
CA ALA A 210 4.60 7.13 -10.78
C ALA A 210 4.05 5.80 -10.28
N PHE A 211 2.74 5.72 -10.10
CA PHE A 211 2.06 4.46 -9.83
C PHE A 211 2.19 3.51 -11.02
N SER A 212 2.52 2.26 -10.71
CA SER A 212 2.54 1.15 -11.65
C SER A 212 1.81 -0.04 -11.06
N THR A 213 1.24 -0.90 -11.92
CA THR A 213 0.58 -2.12 -11.47
C THR A 213 1.62 -3.12 -10.99
N ASP A 214 1.36 -3.68 -9.83
CA ASP A 214 2.11 -4.75 -9.21
C ASP A 214 1.13 -5.89 -8.84
N SER A 215 1.64 -7.10 -8.67
CA SER A 215 0.82 -8.30 -8.55
C SER A 215 1.33 -9.25 -7.47
N CYS A 216 0.39 -9.73 -6.67
CA CYS A 216 0.58 -10.79 -5.70
C CYS A 216 -0.02 -12.10 -6.26
N MET A 217 0.83 -13.02 -6.72
CA MET A 217 0.41 -14.24 -7.44
C MET A 217 0.19 -15.44 -6.50
N GLY A 218 -0.52 -16.46 -6.98
CA GLY A 218 -0.58 -17.78 -6.33
C GLY A 218 -1.52 -17.86 -5.12
N VAL A 219 -2.41 -16.87 -4.95
CA VAL A 219 -3.33 -16.83 -3.81
C VAL A 219 -4.48 -17.82 -3.94
N GLY A 220 -4.70 -18.40 -5.12
CA GLY A 220 -5.80 -19.34 -5.37
C GLY A 220 -5.75 -20.63 -4.55
N ALA A 221 -4.58 -21.03 -4.05
CA ALA A 221 -4.44 -22.13 -3.10
C ALA A 221 -5.14 -21.88 -1.75
N PHE A 222 -5.52 -20.63 -1.48
CA PHE A 222 -6.12 -20.17 -0.23
C PHE A 222 -7.57 -19.70 -0.41
N ALA A 223 -8.24 -20.08 -1.51
CA ALA A 223 -9.64 -19.78 -1.74
C ALA A 223 -10.53 -20.19 -0.55
N ASN A 224 -11.48 -19.33 -0.19
CA ASN A 224 -12.38 -19.46 0.96
C ASN A 224 -11.69 -19.48 2.34
N GLN A 225 -10.39 -19.21 2.43
CA GLN A 225 -9.73 -19.00 3.72
C GLN A 225 -9.95 -17.56 4.19
N ALA A 226 -10.01 -17.37 5.51
CA ALA A 226 -10.00 -16.04 6.10
C ALA A 226 -8.58 -15.44 5.99
N VAL A 227 -8.50 -14.29 5.35
CA VAL A 227 -7.26 -13.54 5.06
C VAL A 227 -7.42 -12.09 5.45
N TYR A 228 -6.31 -11.35 5.52
CA TYR A 228 -6.34 -9.91 5.66
C TYR A 228 -5.14 -9.28 4.94
N ILE A 229 -5.28 -8.01 4.54
CA ILE A 229 -4.22 -7.26 3.87
C ILE A 229 -3.45 -6.47 4.92
N ASN A 230 -2.12 -6.58 4.90
CA ASN A 230 -1.22 -5.71 5.66
C ASN A 230 -0.38 -4.90 4.67
N LEU A 231 -0.49 -3.59 4.72
CA LEU A 231 0.33 -2.67 3.96
C LEU A 231 1.25 -1.95 4.92
N ARG A 232 2.54 -1.82 4.59
CA ARG A 232 3.49 -1.21 5.52
C ARG A 232 4.67 -0.56 4.85
N ASP A 233 5.19 0.45 5.52
CA ASP A 233 6.51 1.01 5.32
C ASP A 233 7.35 0.82 6.60
N ARG A 234 8.54 0.26 6.43
CA ARG A 234 9.52 -0.02 7.48
C ARG A 234 10.84 0.72 7.27
N HIS A 235 10.93 1.60 6.28
CA HIS A 235 12.17 2.28 5.90
C HIS A 235 12.13 3.75 6.30
N ASN A 236 13.15 4.20 7.02
CA ASN A 236 13.35 5.63 7.32
C ASN A 236 14.47 6.17 6.42
N THR A 237 14.16 6.38 5.15
CA THR A 237 15.10 6.84 4.12
C THR A 237 14.40 7.85 3.21
N SER A 238 15.12 8.66 2.45
CA SER A 238 14.53 9.70 1.57
C SER A 238 13.56 9.18 0.49
N TRP A 239 13.39 7.87 0.38
CA TRP A 239 12.41 7.19 -0.47
C TRP A 239 11.55 6.16 0.28
N GLY A 240 11.71 6.05 1.59
CA GLY A 240 10.92 5.23 2.50
C GLY A 240 9.49 5.73 2.57
N LYS A 241 8.70 5.36 1.58
CA LYS A 241 7.25 5.54 1.51
C LYS A 241 6.69 4.42 0.66
N VAL A 242 5.48 3.99 0.99
CA VAL A 242 4.68 3.08 0.16
C VAL A 242 3.35 3.75 -0.12
N LEU A 243 3.05 3.97 -1.40
CA LEU A 243 1.77 4.49 -1.84
C LEU A 243 1.01 3.37 -2.55
N ILE A 244 -0.22 3.11 -2.12
CA ILE A 244 -1.06 2.01 -2.64
C ILE A 244 -2.39 2.57 -3.14
N ASP A 245 -2.86 2.03 -4.25
CA ASP A 245 -4.14 2.37 -4.84
C ASP A 245 -4.71 1.17 -5.62
N ASP A 246 -6.00 1.21 -5.93
CA ASP A 246 -6.69 0.30 -6.87
C ASP A 246 -6.42 -1.20 -6.65
N ILE A 247 -6.70 -1.70 -5.44
CA ILE A 247 -6.51 -3.12 -5.10
C ILE A 247 -7.65 -3.95 -5.71
N ARG A 248 -7.30 -4.96 -6.50
CA ARG A 248 -8.22 -5.81 -7.25
C ARG A 248 -7.94 -7.28 -7.02
N LEU A 249 -9.00 -8.05 -6.78
CA LEU A 249 -8.94 -9.50 -6.81
C LEU A 249 -9.20 -9.96 -8.24
N LYS A 250 -8.35 -10.84 -8.76
CA LYS A 250 -8.38 -11.26 -10.16
C LYS A 250 -8.53 -12.77 -10.25
N ASP A 251 -9.35 -13.23 -11.18
CA ASP A 251 -9.44 -14.65 -11.50
C ASP A 251 -8.31 -15.11 -12.44
N LYS A 252 -8.32 -16.40 -12.78
CA LYS A 252 -7.33 -17.01 -13.69
C LYS A 252 -7.34 -16.42 -15.11
N SER A 253 -8.46 -15.82 -15.54
CA SER A 253 -8.57 -15.15 -16.83
C SER A 253 -8.05 -13.70 -16.79
N GLY A 254 -7.78 -13.17 -15.59
CA GLY A 254 -7.41 -11.77 -15.38
C GLY A 254 -8.60 -10.81 -15.24
N ALA A 255 -9.81 -11.35 -15.13
CA ALA A 255 -11.02 -10.55 -14.88
C ALA A 255 -11.09 -10.12 -13.42
N ASP A 256 -11.66 -8.93 -13.17
CA ASP A 256 -11.93 -8.44 -11.82
C ASP A 256 -13.04 -9.26 -11.16
N ILE A 257 -12.80 -9.66 -9.92
CA ILE A 257 -13.83 -10.24 -9.05
C ILE A 257 -14.43 -9.07 -8.27
N GLU A 258 -15.50 -8.49 -8.80
CA GLU A 258 -16.26 -7.43 -8.15
C GLU A 258 -17.13 -8.03 -7.05
N THR A 259 -16.79 -7.74 -5.79
CA THR A 259 -17.48 -8.36 -4.66
C THR A 259 -17.36 -7.55 -3.38
N ALA A 260 -18.36 -7.70 -2.51
CA ALA A 260 -18.29 -7.31 -1.11
C ALA A 260 -18.03 -8.57 -0.29
N VAL A 261 -16.86 -8.66 0.35
CA VAL A 261 -16.46 -9.83 1.14
C VAL A 261 -16.79 -9.63 2.61
N ALA A 262 -17.45 -10.63 3.19
CA ALA A 262 -17.87 -10.62 4.59
C ALA A 262 -16.66 -10.75 5.51
N ILE A 263 -16.71 -10.02 6.63
CA ILE A 263 -15.72 -10.12 7.69
C ILE A 263 -16.04 -11.33 8.58
N PRO A 264 -15.06 -12.18 8.94
CA PRO A 264 -15.27 -13.25 9.89
C PRO A 264 -15.74 -12.67 11.23
N SER A 265 -16.90 -13.13 11.72
CA SER A 265 -17.36 -12.74 13.04
C SER A 265 -16.34 -13.15 14.11
N PRO A 266 -16.03 -12.30 15.10
CA PRO A 266 -15.03 -12.59 16.12
C PRO A 266 -15.38 -13.76 17.07
N MET A 267 -16.53 -14.43 16.87
CA MET A 267 -16.98 -15.57 17.67
C MET A 267 -16.64 -16.95 17.07
N ASN A 268 -15.91 -17.04 15.95
CA ASN A 268 -15.56 -18.30 15.30
C ASN A 268 -14.05 -18.53 15.10
N LEU A 269 -13.20 -17.92 15.93
CA LEU A 269 -11.76 -18.23 16.02
C LEU A 269 -11.46 -19.02 17.30
#